data_AF-A0AAW8LQH7-F1
#
_entry.id   AF-A0AAW8LQH7-F1
#
_cell.length_a   1.000
_cell.length_b   1.000
_cell.length_c   1.000
_cell.angle_alpha   90.00
_cell.angle_beta   90.00
_cell.angle_gamma   90.00
#
_symmetry.space_group_name_H-M   'P 1'
#
loop_
_entity.id
_entity.type
_entity.pdbx_description
1 polymer ?
#
loop_
_entity_poly.entity_id
_entity_poly.type
_entity_poly.pdbx_seq_one_letter_code
_entity_poly.pdbx_strand_id
1 'polypeptide(L)'
;MFITNELNPGEMLAELLKGRRVDAASTHSFKNYRHDVDLCPRFERQVSMMLDVYRAYGQEVSDIQSMRDDGIDILLRYENRAGETRTAAIQIKSNHEFDEWKLKKLALPQILKAQYATAISNARVDDFYVLLCVDSIEHKSRVRMLSSEMKNFAKCHIVKPEDLLDLFNMSEIDLWGRTTRLLCHNDTVLKKATEELEAEEVDVAFFLIRLVCRIFEGRNSVLTDDVLFDWWTDWLIFCENAEDESERLSDVVSHFSNAGIFDYDGGYHVRVEELPAGICALYFDLRVRLSDIHADIESQIRSLIELTDRTITT
;
A
#
# COMPACT_ATOMS: atom_id res chain seq x y z
N MET A 1 -15.04 -7.73 7.60
CA MET A 1 -14.58 -8.02 6.24
C MET A 1 -14.00 -9.42 6.17
N PHE A 2 -14.18 -10.11 5.05
CA PHE A 2 -13.60 -11.41 4.74
C PHE A 2 -12.78 -11.34 3.46
N ILE A 3 -11.80 -12.25 3.33
CA ILE A 3 -11.14 -12.47 2.05
C ILE A 3 -12.19 -12.99 1.07
N THR A 4 -12.40 -12.23 0.00
CA THR A 4 -13.35 -12.55 -1.08
C THR A 4 -12.64 -12.77 -2.42
N ASN A 5 -11.34 -12.49 -2.47
CA ASN A 5 -10.45 -12.80 -3.56
C ASN A 5 -9.29 -13.65 -3.04
N GLU A 6 -9.28 -14.92 -3.41
CA GLU A 6 -8.33 -15.93 -2.91
C GLU A 6 -6.94 -15.81 -3.56
N LEU A 7 -6.38 -14.60 -3.64
CA LEU A 7 -4.98 -14.42 -4.04
C LEU A 7 -4.09 -15.09 -3.00
N ASN A 8 -3.16 -15.93 -3.45
CA ASN A 8 -2.10 -16.41 -2.56
C ASN A 8 -1.00 -15.33 -2.41
N PRO A 9 -0.11 -15.44 -1.40
CA PRO A 9 0.93 -14.43 -1.18
C PRO A 9 1.85 -14.15 -2.38
N GLY A 10 2.15 -15.16 -3.22
CA GLY A 10 2.94 -14.97 -4.44
C GLY A 10 2.18 -14.20 -5.53
N GLU A 11 0.90 -14.50 -5.72
CA GLU A 11 0.01 -13.75 -6.62
C GLU A 11 -0.16 -12.30 -6.16
N MET A 12 -0.32 -12.09 -4.85
CA MET A 12 -0.37 -10.73 -4.27
C MET A 12 0.93 -9.96 -4.52
N LEU A 13 2.08 -10.58 -4.27
CA LEU A 13 3.37 -9.96 -4.57
C LEU A 13 3.46 -9.58 -6.05
N ALA A 14 3.02 -10.46 -6.96
CA ALA A 14 3.00 -10.18 -8.39
C ALA A 14 2.09 -8.98 -8.74
N GLU A 15 0.91 -8.86 -8.12
CA GLU A 15 0.01 -7.72 -8.33
C GLU A 15 0.57 -6.42 -7.76
N LEU A 16 1.19 -6.46 -6.58
CA LEU A 16 1.84 -5.29 -5.97
C LEU A 16 3.02 -4.80 -6.83
N LEU A 17 3.82 -5.73 -7.36
CA LEU A 17 4.97 -5.42 -8.23
C LEU A 17 4.60 -4.89 -9.61
N LYS A 18 3.35 -5.04 -10.06
CA LYS A 18 2.89 -4.37 -11.30
C LYS A 18 2.77 -2.86 -11.11
N GLY A 19 2.47 -2.41 -9.87
CA GLY A 19 2.51 -1.01 -9.45
C GLY A 19 1.67 -0.03 -10.28
N ARG A 20 1.64 1.24 -9.87
CA ARG A 20 1.32 2.33 -10.79
C ARG A 20 2.62 2.73 -11.48
N ARG A 21 2.65 2.70 -12.82
CA ARG A 21 3.83 3.11 -13.55
C ARG A 21 4.08 4.61 -13.36
N VAL A 22 5.27 4.97 -12.89
CA VAL A 22 5.72 6.36 -12.71
C VAL A 22 6.44 6.89 -13.95
N ASP A 23 6.66 8.21 -13.98
CA ASP A 23 7.53 8.81 -14.99
C ASP A 23 8.99 8.32 -14.84
N ALA A 24 9.65 8.11 -15.99
CA ALA A 24 11.02 7.62 -16.02
C ALA A 24 12.00 8.57 -15.29
N ALA A 25 11.78 9.89 -15.34
CA ALA A 25 12.65 10.85 -14.67
C ALA A 25 12.60 10.70 -13.14
N SER A 26 11.44 10.35 -12.58
CA SER A 26 11.28 10.15 -11.13
C SER A 26 12.22 9.06 -10.59
N THR A 27 12.52 8.04 -11.40
CA THR A 27 13.40 6.92 -11.02
C THR A 27 14.85 7.33 -10.71
N HIS A 28 15.25 8.57 -11.00
CA HIS A 28 16.55 9.12 -10.60
C HIS A 28 16.80 9.05 -9.08
N SER A 29 15.75 8.99 -8.27
CA SER A 29 15.82 8.95 -6.81
C SER A 29 16.47 7.68 -6.31
N PHE A 30 16.44 6.59 -7.11
CA PHE A 30 17.10 5.33 -6.76
C PHE A 30 18.61 5.46 -6.52
N LYS A 31 19.25 6.51 -7.05
CA LYS A 31 20.66 6.83 -6.79
C LYS A 31 20.97 7.11 -5.31
N ASN A 32 19.97 7.51 -4.55
CA ASN A 32 20.14 7.92 -3.16
C ASN A 32 20.08 6.73 -2.17
N TYR A 33 19.78 5.52 -2.65
CA TYR A 33 19.56 4.35 -1.81
C TYR A 33 20.64 3.29 -2.01
N ARG A 34 21.11 2.71 -0.90
CA ARG A 34 22.08 1.63 -0.89
C ARG A 34 21.38 0.28 -0.76
N HIS A 35 21.94 -0.74 -1.41
CA HIS A 35 21.38 -2.10 -1.47
C HIS A 35 21.03 -2.67 -0.09
N ASP A 36 22.03 -2.79 0.79
CA ASP A 36 21.88 -3.47 2.09
C ASP A 36 21.27 -2.61 3.21
N VAL A 37 21.30 -1.29 3.05
CA VAL A 37 20.90 -0.35 4.10
C VAL A 37 19.48 0.12 3.88
N ASP A 38 19.13 0.40 2.63
CA ASP A 38 17.88 1.07 2.30
C ASP A 38 16.96 0.13 1.50
N LEU A 39 17.45 -0.46 0.41
CA LEU A 39 16.60 -1.22 -0.51
C LEU A 39 16.11 -2.54 0.10
N CYS A 40 17.01 -3.41 0.56
CA CYS A 40 16.62 -4.71 1.11
C CYS A 40 15.70 -4.57 2.33
N PRO A 41 16.03 -3.75 3.36
CA PRO A 41 15.16 -3.59 4.52
C PRO A 41 13.81 -2.93 4.20
N ARG A 42 13.74 -2.12 3.14
CA ARG A 42 12.46 -1.53 2.70
C ARG A 42 11.57 -2.58 2.07
N PHE A 43 12.07 -3.35 1.10
CA PHE A 43 11.26 -4.41 0.47
C PHE A 43 10.91 -5.53 1.45
N GLU A 44 11.79 -5.90 2.36
CA GLU A 44 11.50 -6.90 3.40
C GLU A 44 10.33 -6.44 4.28
N ARG A 45 10.31 -5.17 4.70
CA ARG A 45 9.17 -4.59 5.44
C ARG A 45 7.89 -4.58 4.62
N GLN A 46 7.97 -4.28 3.32
CA GLN A 46 6.79 -4.27 2.45
C GLN A 46 6.19 -5.67 2.28
N VAL A 47 7.03 -6.69 2.04
CA VAL A 47 6.56 -8.07 1.98
C VAL A 47 6.01 -8.50 3.35
N SER A 48 6.63 -8.09 4.46
CA SER A 48 6.13 -8.38 5.81
C SER A 48 4.75 -7.77 6.04
N MET A 49 4.56 -6.50 5.69
CA MET A 49 3.28 -5.80 5.80
C MET A 49 2.20 -6.47 4.95
N MET A 50 2.53 -6.89 3.73
CA MET A 50 1.62 -7.67 2.89
C MET A 50 1.19 -8.96 3.61
N LEU A 51 2.11 -9.68 4.25
CA LEU A 51 1.79 -10.89 5.02
C LEU A 51 1.00 -10.63 6.31
N ASP A 52 1.24 -9.50 6.97
CA ASP A 52 0.50 -9.10 8.16
C ASP A 52 -0.99 -8.89 7.88
N VAL A 53 -1.33 -8.45 6.65
CA VAL A 53 -2.72 -8.43 6.20
C VAL A 53 -3.31 -9.83 6.21
N TYR A 54 -2.65 -10.83 5.60
CA TYR A 54 -3.14 -12.22 5.62
C TYR A 54 -3.35 -12.73 7.05
N ARG A 55 -2.40 -12.46 7.96
CA ARG A 55 -2.51 -12.82 9.38
C ARG A 55 -3.71 -12.17 10.06
N ALA A 56 -3.96 -10.89 9.79
CA ALA A 56 -5.11 -10.14 10.30
C ALA A 56 -6.47 -10.69 9.81
N TYR A 57 -6.46 -11.44 8.70
CA TYR A 57 -7.61 -12.18 8.17
C TYR A 57 -7.60 -13.67 8.51
N GLY A 58 -6.74 -14.10 9.45
CA GLY A 58 -6.71 -15.46 9.98
C GLY A 58 -6.07 -16.49 9.05
N GLN A 59 -5.30 -16.06 8.05
CA GLN A 59 -4.55 -16.96 7.19
C GLN A 59 -3.17 -17.23 7.80
N GLU A 60 -2.79 -18.51 7.83
CA GLU A 60 -1.42 -18.89 8.15
C GLU A 60 -0.52 -18.59 6.96
N VAL A 61 0.49 -17.76 7.18
CA VAL A 61 1.50 -17.40 6.17
C VAL A 61 2.86 -17.75 6.71
N SER A 62 3.69 -18.38 5.87
CA SER A 62 5.03 -18.79 6.27
C SER A 62 6.00 -17.60 6.31
N ASP A 63 7.11 -17.79 7.01
CA ASP A 63 8.08 -16.74 7.28
C ASP A 63 8.80 -16.24 6.02
N ILE A 64 9.22 -14.97 6.10
CA ILE A 64 10.19 -14.37 5.20
C ILE A 64 11.58 -14.76 5.69
N GLN A 65 12.43 -15.26 4.79
CA GLN A 65 13.84 -15.54 5.08
C GLN A 65 14.73 -14.58 4.31
N SER A 66 15.48 -13.74 5.03
CA SER A 66 16.58 -12.98 4.46
C SER A 66 17.78 -13.92 4.25
N MET A 67 17.91 -14.46 3.04
CA MET A 67 18.94 -15.44 2.69
C MET A 67 20.04 -14.84 1.81
N ARG A 68 20.99 -14.08 2.37
CA ARG A 68 22.08 -13.48 1.59
C ARG A 68 23.03 -14.48 0.89
N ASP A 69 22.94 -15.78 1.21
CA ASP A 69 23.94 -16.78 0.82
C ASP A 69 23.61 -17.55 -0.47
N ASP A 70 22.37 -17.51 -0.98
CA ASP A 70 21.96 -18.25 -2.19
C ASP A 70 21.66 -17.36 -3.42
N GLY A 71 22.06 -16.09 -3.37
CA GLY A 71 21.76 -15.14 -4.45
C GLY A 71 20.29 -14.73 -4.50
N ILE A 72 19.68 -14.62 -3.31
CA ILE A 72 18.30 -14.18 -3.08
C ILE A 72 18.38 -13.10 -1.99
N ASP A 73 17.74 -11.95 -2.17
CA ASP A 73 17.71 -10.95 -1.09
C ASP A 73 16.56 -11.25 -0.11
N ILE A 74 15.40 -11.66 -0.64
CA ILE A 74 14.21 -11.99 0.16
C ILE A 74 13.60 -13.28 -0.39
N LEU A 75 13.41 -14.29 0.47
CA LEU A 75 12.70 -15.52 0.15
C LEU A 75 11.35 -15.55 0.88
N LEU A 76 10.26 -15.60 0.10
CA LEU A 76 8.90 -15.78 0.58
C LEU A 76 8.49 -17.23 0.37
N ARG A 77 8.05 -17.89 1.45
CA ARG A 77 7.44 -19.23 1.39
C ARG A 77 5.95 -19.11 1.72
N TYR A 78 5.11 -19.85 1.02
CA TYR A 78 3.67 -19.82 1.24
C TYR A 78 3.04 -21.12 0.75
N GLU A 79 1.82 -21.42 1.20
CA GLU A 79 1.03 -22.52 0.64
C GLU A 79 0.06 -21.98 -0.41
N ASN A 80 -0.07 -22.69 -1.52
CA ASN A 80 -1.09 -22.40 -2.51
C ASN A 80 -2.43 -23.06 -2.11
N ARG A 81 -3.48 -22.83 -2.90
CA ARG A 81 -4.82 -23.38 -2.63
C ARG A 81 -4.90 -24.90 -2.62
N ALA A 82 -3.95 -25.58 -3.28
CA ALA A 82 -3.86 -27.04 -3.28
C ALA A 82 -3.11 -27.58 -2.05
N GLY A 83 -2.69 -26.71 -1.11
CA GLY A 83 -1.86 -27.06 0.04
C GLY A 83 -0.41 -27.36 -0.34
N GLU A 84 0.03 -26.97 -1.55
CA GLU A 84 1.41 -27.16 -1.98
C GLU A 84 2.25 -25.97 -1.52
N THR A 85 3.37 -26.25 -0.87
CA THR A 85 4.37 -25.24 -0.56
C THR A 85 4.96 -24.66 -1.85
N ARG A 86 4.85 -23.34 -1.98
CA ARG A 86 5.41 -22.52 -3.04
C ARG A 86 6.45 -21.56 -2.48
N THR A 87 7.34 -21.11 -3.35
CA THR A 87 8.41 -20.18 -2.99
C THR A 87 8.58 -19.09 -4.04
N ALA A 88 8.52 -17.83 -3.61
CA ALA A 88 8.86 -16.67 -4.42
C ALA A 88 10.15 -16.04 -3.88
N ALA A 89 11.10 -15.73 -4.76
CA ALA A 89 12.33 -15.05 -4.39
C ALA A 89 12.40 -13.67 -5.02
N ILE A 90 12.97 -12.72 -4.28
CA ILE A 90 13.24 -11.37 -4.74
C ILE A 90 14.76 -11.17 -4.73
N GLN A 91 15.28 -10.76 -5.88
CA GLN A 91 16.63 -10.25 -6.04
C GLN A 91 16.55 -8.78 -6.43
N ILE A 92 17.11 -7.91 -5.61
CA ILE A 92 17.19 -6.48 -5.83
C ILE A 92 18.48 -6.19 -6.60
N LYS A 93 18.43 -5.20 -7.49
CA LYS A 93 19.60 -4.63 -8.17
C LYS A 93 19.62 -3.13 -8.03
N SER A 94 20.69 -2.63 -7.43
CA SER A 94 20.88 -1.23 -7.07
C SER A 94 21.48 -0.39 -8.21
N ASN A 95 21.33 0.94 -8.14
CA ASN A 95 21.95 1.85 -9.09
C ASN A 95 23.48 1.68 -9.12
N HIS A 96 24.09 1.45 -7.96
CA HIS A 96 25.53 1.25 -7.83
C HIS A 96 26.03 0.04 -8.63
N GLU A 97 25.34 -1.11 -8.57
CA GLU A 97 25.70 -2.28 -9.39
C GLU A 97 25.67 -1.99 -10.90
N PHE A 98 24.73 -1.14 -11.32
CA PHE A 98 24.63 -0.72 -12.73
C PHE A 98 25.75 0.26 -13.13
N ASP A 99 26.20 1.12 -12.21
CA ASP A 99 27.37 1.97 -12.38
C ASP A 99 28.65 1.13 -12.49
N GLU A 100 28.81 0.13 -11.63
CA GLU A 100 29.95 -0.79 -11.71
C GLU A 100 29.93 -1.63 -12.99
N TRP A 101 28.75 -2.08 -13.43
CA TRP A 101 28.60 -2.75 -14.71
C TRP A 101 28.93 -1.81 -15.88
N LYS A 102 28.53 -0.54 -15.80
CA LYS A 102 28.89 0.50 -16.78
C LYS A 102 30.39 0.69 -16.87
N LEU A 103 31.10 0.64 -15.75
CA LEU A 103 32.56 0.72 -15.66
C LEU A 103 33.27 -0.62 -15.93
N LYS A 104 32.55 -1.69 -16.27
CA LYS A 104 33.06 -3.05 -16.48
C LYS A 104 33.78 -3.64 -15.26
N LYS A 105 33.45 -3.15 -14.06
CA LYS A 105 33.93 -3.70 -12.79
C LYS A 105 33.08 -4.88 -12.32
N LEU A 106 31.83 -4.92 -12.77
CA LEU A 106 30.86 -5.96 -12.41
C LEU A 106 30.30 -6.63 -13.67
N ALA A 107 30.34 -7.96 -13.73
CA ALA A 107 29.72 -8.76 -14.79
C ALA A 107 28.25 -9.06 -14.43
N LEU A 108 27.44 -8.01 -14.31
CA LEU A 108 26.09 -8.10 -13.72
C LEU A 108 25.18 -9.16 -14.38
N PRO A 109 25.12 -9.30 -15.72
CA PRO A 109 24.28 -10.33 -16.33
C PRO A 109 24.73 -11.76 -16.00
N GLN A 110 26.05 -12.00 -15.91
CA GLN A 110 26.59 -13.31 -15.55
C GLN A 110 26.29 -13.63 -14.08
N ILE A 111 26.46 -12.64 -13.19
CA ILE A 111 26.13 -12.79 -11.77
C ILE A 111 24.65 -13.09 -11.61
N LEU A 112 23.76 -12.35 -12.26
CA LEU A 112 22.32 -12.56 -12.15
C LEU A 112 21.89 -13.96 -12.65
N LYS A 113 22.49 -14.46 -13.73
CA LYS A 113 22.24 -15.83 -14.22
C LYS A 113 22.71 -16.88 -13.22
N ALA A 114 23.85 -16.67 -12.57
CA ALA A 114 24.34 -17.56 -11.52
C ALA A 114 23.39 -17.54 -10.31
N GLN A 115 22.96 -16.35 -9.85
CA GLN A 115 21.98 -16.19 -8.78
C GLN A 115 20.66 -16.90 -9.09
N TYR A 116 20.11 -16.71 -10.29
CA TYR A 116 18.93 -17.45 -10.75
C TYR A 116 19.15 -18.97 -10.70
N ALA A 117 20.26 -19.47 -11.25
CA ALA A 117 20.52 -20.91 -11.28
C ALA A 117 20.61 -21.50 -9.87
N THR A 118 21.27 -20.80 -8.93
CA THR A 118 21.34 -21.17 -7.52
C THR A 118 19.96 -21.15 -6.88
N ALA A 119 19.16 -20.10 -7.08
CA ALA A 119 17.82 -19.98 -6.51
C ALA A 119 16.87 -21.11 -6.96
N ILE A 120 16.90 -21.48 -8.25
CA ILE A 120 16.08 -22.56 -8.78
C ILE A 120 16.54 -23.94 -8.30
N SER A 121 17.86 -24.18 -8.23
CA SER A 121 18.41 -25.50 -7.88
C SER A 121 18.44 -25.77 -6.37
N ASN A 122 18.85 -24.81 -5.56
CA ASN A 122 19.02 -24.95 -4.12
C ASN A 122 17.72 -24.64 -3.36
N ALA A 123 17.18 -23.44 -3.59
CA ALA A 123 16.01 -22.94 -2.86
C ALA A 123 14.68 -23.38 -3.48
N ARG A 124 14.70 -24.06 -4.63
CA ARG A 124 13.53 -24.57 -5.37
C ARG A 124 12.49 -23.50 -5.70
N VAL A 125 12.96 -22.29 -6.01
CA VAL A 125 12.11 -21.13 -6.29
C VAL A 125 11.12 -21.41 -7.43
N ASP A 126 9.85 -21.10 -7.20
CA ASP A 126 8.78 -21.14 -8.20
C ASP A 126 8.80 -19.88 -9.07
N ASP A 127 8.91 -18.70 -8.43
CA ASP A 127 8.93 -17.39 -9.08
C ASP A 127 10.13 -16.55 -8.60
N PHE A 128 10.98 -16.09 -9.53
CA PHE A 128 12.18 -15.32 -9.24
C PHE A 128 12.05 -13.89 -9.78
N TYR A 129 11.75 -12.94 -8.89
CA TYR A 129 11.59 -11.53 -9.21
C TYR A 129 12.93 -10.79 -9.13
N VAL A 130 13.24 -10.02 -10.16
CA VAL A 130 14.42 -9.15 -10.21
C VAL A 130 13.95 -7.70 -10.20
N LEU A 131 14.16 -7.02 -9.08
CA LEU A 131 13.74 -5.64 -8.87
C LEU A 131 14.87 -4.69 -9.29
N LEU A 132 14.63 -3.89 -10.32
CA LEU A 132 15.61 -2.93 -10.81
C LEU A 132 15.40 -1.56 -10.14
N CYS A 133 16.17 -1.29 -9.09
CA CYS A 133 16.19 -0.02 -8.37
C CYS A 133 17.26 0.91 -8.97
N VAL A 134 17.01 1.40 -10.19
CA VAL A 134 17.99 2.20 -10.95
C VAL A 134 17.36 3.40 -11.65
N ASP A 135 18.17 4.41 -11.96
CA ASP A 135 17.77 5.49 -12.85
C ASP A 135 17.54 4.94 -14.28
N SER A 136 16.26 4.91 -14.67
CA SER A 136 15.82 4.33 -15.95
C SER A 136 16.27 5.14 -17.16
N ILE A 137 16.55 6.44 -17.01
CA ILE A 137 17.05 7.31 -18.08
C ILE A 137 18.53 7.06 -18.28
N GLU A 138 19.32 7.13 -17.20
CA GLU A 138 20.77 6.93 -17.27
C GLU A 138 21.14 5.51 -17.72
N HIS A 139 20.44 4.50 -17.20
CA HIS A 139 20.77 3.10 -17.44
C HIS A 139 19.86 2.41 -18.48
N LYS A 140 19.11 3.19 -19.27
CA LYS A 140 18.12 2.69 -20.26
C LYS A 140 18.59 1.52 -21.12
N SER A 141 19.79 1.62 -21.70
CA SER A 141 20.34 0.58 -22.58
C SER A 141 20.70 -0.70 -21.81
N ARG A 142 21.16 -0.57 -20.57
CA ARG A 142 21.53 -1.68 -19.68
C ARG A 142 20.31 -2.40 -19.14
N VAL A 143 19.27 -1.67 -18.74
CA VAL A 143 17.98 -2.25 -18.33
C VAL A 143 17.41 -3.10 -19.47
N ARG A 144 17.42 -2.58 -20.71
CA ARG A 144 16.98 -3.32 -21.91
C ARG A 144 17.83 -4.55 -22.18
N MET A 145 19.15 -4.43 -22.08
CA MET A 145 20.08 -5.54 -22.28
C MET A 145 19.82 -6.67 -21.27
N LEU A 146 19.77 -6.33 -19.98
CA LEU A 146 19.52 -7.29 -18.90
C LEU A 146 18.15 -7.97 -19.07
N SER A 147 17.10 -7.20 -19.39
CA SER A 147 15.77 -7.75 -19.69
C SER A 147 15.78 -8.72 -20.86
N SER A 148 16.49 -8.38 -21.94
CA SER A 148 16.61 -9.26 -23.11
C SER A 148 17.40 -10.54 -22.80
N GLU A 149 18.41 -10.46 -21.94
CA GLU A 149 19.19 -11.62 -21.54
C GLU A 149 18.39 -12.57 -20.65
N MET A 150 17.53 -12.04 -19.77
CA MET A 150 16.75 -12.84 -18.83
C MET A 150 15.42 -13.36 -19.40
N LYS A 151 15.00 -12.93 -20.60
CA LYS A 151 13.68 -13.27 -21.18
C LYS A 151 13.41 -14.78 -21.37
N ASN A 152 14.46 -15.59 -21.52
CA ASN A 152 14.34 -17.03 -21.76
C ASN A 152 14.33 -17.85 -20.46
N PHE A 153 14.48 -17.20 -19.31
CA PHE A 153 14.44 -17.85 -18.00
C PHE A 153 12.98 -17.85 -17.53
N ALA A 154 12.31 -18.99 -17.71
CA ALA A 154 10.84 -19.08 -17.62
C ALA A 154 10.23 -18.60 -16.29
N LYS A 155 10.98 -18.72 -15.19
CA LYS A 155 10.57 -18.32 -13.84
C LYS A 155 11.12 -16.94 -13.42
N CYS A 156 11.83 -16.25 -14.31
CA CYS A 156 12.47 -14.98 -14.01
C CYS A 156 11.58 -13.81 -14.46
N HIS A 157 11.24 -12.92 -13.53
CA HIS A 157 10.41 -11.75 -13.77
C HIS A 157 11.22 -10.48 -13.49
N ILE A 158 11.58 -9.73 -14.54
CA ILE A 158 12.21 -8.42 -14.34
C ILE A 158 11.13 -7.36 -14.11
N VAL A 159 11.20 -6.70 -12.95
CA VAL A 159 10.39 -5.53 -12.61
C VAL A 159 11.21 -4.28 -12.89
N LYS A 160 10.69 -3.42 -13.76
CA LYS A 160 11.41 -2.22 -14.21
C LYS A 160 11.35 -1.10 -13.18
N PRO A 161 12.30 -0.15 -13.21
CA PRO A 161 12.29 0.95 -12.24
C PRO A 161 11.00 1.76 -12.24
N GLU A 162 10.41 1.99 -13.40
CA GLU A 162 9.17 2.78 -13.54
C GLU A 162 7.95 2.07 -12.94
N ASP A 163 7.95 0.74 -12.89
CA ASP A 163 6.85 -0.04 -12.32
C ASP A 163 7.05 -0.24 -10.80
N LEU A 164 8.29 -0.08 -10.32
CA LEU A 164 8.70 -0.39 -8.95
C LEU A 164 8.65 0.81 -7.99
N LEU A 165 8.92 2.03 -8.48
CA LEU A 165 9.13 3.19 -7.62
C LEU A 165 7.90 3.53 -6.77
N ASP A 166 6.70 3.38 -7.32
CA ASP A 166 5.43 3.57 -6.62
C ASP A 166 5.34 2.66 -5.38
N LEU A 167 5.53 1.35 -5.57
CA LEU A 167 5.56 0.40 -4.47
C LEU A 167 6.64 0.75 -3.46
N PHE A 168 7.86 1.06 -3.90
CA PHE A 168 8.97 1.37 -3.00
C PHE A 168 8.70 2.58 -2.08
N ASN A 169 8.04 3.61 -2.62
CA ASN A 169 7.71 4.84 -1.89
C ASN A 169 6.42 4.72 -1.06
N MET A 170 5.58 3.73 -1.34
CA MET A 170 4.31 3.50 -0.65
C MET A 170 4.48 3.44 0.87
N SER A 171 3.59 4.14 1.59
CA SER A 171 3.54 4.07 3.05
C SER A 171 3.07 2.69 3.52
N GLU A 172 3.35 2.34 4.78
CA GLU A 172 2.87 1.07 5.35
C GLU A 172 1.35 1.00 5.39
N ILE A 173 0.69 2.13 5.68
CA ILE A 173 -0.76 2.28 5.68
C ILE A 173 -1.33 2.05 4.27
N ASP A 174 -0.70 2.64 3.25
CA ASP A 174 -1.14 2.48 1.86
C ASP A 174 -0.93 1.08 1.30
N LEU A 175 0.17 0.45 1.71
CA LEU A 175 0.42 -0.93 1.35
C LEU A 175 -0.59 -1.87 2.01
N TRP A 176 -0.91 -1.63 3.28
CA TRP A 176 -1.95 -2.35 4.00
C TRP A 176 -3.31 -2.17 3.33
N GLY A 177 -3.70 -0.93 3.03
CA GLY A 177 -4.95 -0.59 2.35
C GLY A 177 -5.06 -1.25 0.98
N ARG A 178 -4.02 -1.13 0.15
CA ARG A 178 -3.96 -1.74 -1.19
C ARG A 178 -4.04 -3.27 -1.14
N THR A 179 -3.30 -3.90 -0.25
CA THR A 179 -3.32 -5.36 -0.07
C THR A 179 -4.71 -5.81 0.40
N THR A 180 -5.30 -5.11 1.36
CA THR A 180 -6.63 -5.43 1.89
C THR A 180 -7.72 -5.25 0.83
N ARG A 181 -7.68 -4.17 0.04
CA ARG A 181 -8.59 -4.00 -1.11
C ARG A 181 -8.50 -5.15 -2.09
N LEU A 182 -7.29 -5.61 -2.41
CA LEU A 182 -7.09 -6.73 -3.34
C LEU A 182 -7.65 -8.04 -2.80
N LEU A 183 -7.53 -8.32 -1.50
CA LEU A 183 -8.07 -9.52 -0.85
C LEU A 183 -9.58 -9.45 -0.60
N CYS A 184 -10.08 -8.27 -0.23
CA CYS A 184 -11.44 -8.05 0.26
C CYS A 184 -12.31 -7.31 -0.76
N HIS A 185 -11.92 -7.23 -2.04
CA HIS A 185 -12.57 -6.41 -3.06
C HIS A 185 -14.09 -6.62 -3.16
N ASN A 186 -14.57 -7.84 -2.92
CA ASN A 186 -15.99 -8.18 -2.98
C ASN A 186 -16.70 -8.23 -1.63
N ASP A 187 -16.04 -7.83 -0.54
CA ASP A 187 -16.60 -7.83 0.79
C ASP A 187 -17.73 -6.80 0.94
N THR A 188 -18.81 -7.20 1.61
CA THR A 188 -20.01 -6.36 1.76
C THR A 188 -19.75 -5.12 2.61
N VAL A 189 -18.93 -5.20 3.66
CA VAL A 189 -18.63 -4.05 4.54
C VAL A 189 -17.78 -3.04 3.77
N LEU A 190 -16.74 -3.50 3.09
CA LEU A 190 -15.88 -2.62 2.30
C LEU A 190 -16.68 -1.93 1.17
N LYS A 191 -17.45 -2.71 0.40
CA LYS A 191 -18.31 -2.15 -0.66
C LYS A 191 -19.28 -1.11 -0.13
N LYS A 192 -19.98 -1.40 0.97
CA LYS A 192 -20.96 -0.49 1.54
C LYS A 192 -20.31 0.80 2.04
N ALA A 193 -19.16 0.72 2.71
CA ALA A 193 -18.40 1.89 3.16
C ALA A 193 -17.89 2.74 1.99
N THR A 194 -17.38 2.10 0.93
CA THR A 194 -16.94 2.79 -0.29
C THR A 194 -18.11 3.48 -0.98
N GLU A 195 -19.24 2.80 -1.20
CA GLU A 195 -20.44 3.38 -1.83
C GLU A 195 -20.99 4.59 -1.04
N GLU A 196 -21.02 4.51 0.29
CA GLU A 196 -21.46 5.61 1.15
C GLU A 196 -20.54 6.84 1.02
N LEU A 197 -19.23 6.65 0.87
CA LEU A 197 -18.26 7.75 0.78
C LEU A 197 -18.06 8.27 -0.63
N GLU A 198 -18.25 7.45 -1.66
CA GLU A 198 -18.21 7.87 -3.07
C GLU A 198 -19.42 8.73 -3.46
N ALA A 199 -20.53 8.58 -2.75
CA ALA A 199 -21.71 9.43 -2.91
C ALA A 199 -21.49 10.87 -2.42
N GLU A 200 -20.46 11.11 -1.62
CA GLU A 200 -20.17 12.39 -0.97
C GLU A 200 -19.03 13.15 -1.64
N GLU A 201 -19.00 14.46 -1.43
CA GLU A 201 -17.83 15.28 -1.76
C GLU A 201 -16.63 14.91 -0.87
N VAL A 202 -15.40 15.10 -1.36
CA VAL A 202 -14.20 14.50 -0.74
C VAL A 202 -13.94 15.04 0.68
N ASP A 203 -14.26 16.31 0.92
CA ASP A 203 -14.21 16.95 2.23
C ASP A 203 -15.29 16.42 3.19
N VAL A 204 -16.52 16.25 2.71
CA VAL A 204 -17.61 15.61 3.49
C VAL A 204 -17.20 14.19 3.87
N ALA A 205 -16.68 13.42 2.92
CA ALA A 205 -16.16 12.07 3.16
C ALA A 205 -15.04 12.05 4.21
N PHE A 206 -14.09 12.99 4.13
CA PHE A 206 -13.03 13.14 5.14
C PHE A 206 -13.60 13.39 6.54
N PHE A 207 -14.54 14.33 6.66
CA PHE A 207 -15.17 14.66 7.93
C PHE A 207 -16.00 13.50 8.48
N LEU A 208 -16.71 12.74 7.63
CA LEU A 208 -17.46 11.56 8.02
C LEU A 208 -16.58 10.49 8.67
N ILE A 209 -15.45 10.17 8.05
CA ILE A 209 -14.50 9.16 8.58
C ILE A 209 -14.00 9.61 9.95
N ARG A 210 -13.63 10.89 10.06
CA ARG A 210 -13.13 11.47 11.30
C ARG A 210 -14.17 11.50 12.41
N LEU A 211 -15.42 11.79 12.04
CA LEU A 211 -16.56 11.76 12.93
C LEU A 211 -16.80 10.37 13.51
N VAL A 212 -16.87 9.36 12.64
CA VAL A 212 -17.05 7.96 13.04
C VAL A 212 -15.93 7.51 13.99
N CYS A 213 -14.66 7.80 13.64
CA CYS A 213 -13.52 7.42 14.47
C CYS A 213 -13.56 8.11 15.83
N ARG A 214 -13.82 9.42 15.87
CA ARG A 214 -13.92 10.20 17.11
C ARG A 214 -15.00 9.64 18.05
N ILE A 215 -16.19 9.37 17.52
CA ILE A 215 -17.32 8.91 18.33
C ILE A 215 -17.03 7.53 18.92
N PHE A 216 -16.53 6.58 18.12
CA PHE A 216 -16.29 5.22 18.60
C PHE A 216 -15.00 5.04 19.40
N GLU A 217 -14.10 6.01 19.37
CA GLU A 217 -13.01 6.14 20.35
C GLU A 217 -13.51 6.57 21.75
N GLY A 218 -14.80 6.90 21.90
CA GLY A 218 -15.38 7.33 23.17
C GLY A 218 -15.09 8.79 23.50
N ARG A 219 -14.73 9.61 22.51
CA ARG A 219 -14.62 11.06 22.68
C ARG A 219 -16.01 11.70 22.73
N ASN A 220 -16.08 12.96 23.19
CA ASN A 220 -17.34 13.67 23.33
C ASN A 220 -18.10 13.74 21.99
N SER A 221 -19.40 13.41 22.04
CA SER A 221 -20.33 13.48 20.92
C SER A 221 -20.79 14.90 20.60
N VAL A 222 -20.41 15.88 21.42
CA VAL A 222 -20.62 17.31 21.14
C VAL A 222 -19.37 17.89 20.47
N LEU A 223 -19.54 18.47 19.29
CA LEU A 223 -18.50 19.20 18.56
C LEU A 223 -18.71 20.72 18.74
N THR A 224 -17.62 21.41 19.02
CA THR A 224 -17.56 22.89 19.04
C THR A 224 -17.04 23.40 17.70
N ASP A 225 -17.25 24.68 17.41
CA ASP A 225 -16.70 25.32 16.22
C ASP A 225 -15.18 25.16 16.15
N ASP A 226 -14.47 25.32 17.27
CA ASP A 226 -13.01 25.13 17.36
C ASP A 226 -12.57 23.74 16.85
N VAL A 227 -13.31 22.67 17.21
CA VAL A 227 -12.98 21.31 16.75
C VAL A 227 -13.19 21.18 15.24
N LEU A 228 -14.23 21.81 14.69
CA LEU A 228 -14.52 21.80 13.26
C LEU A 228 -13.48 22.60 12.47
N PHE A 229 -13.00 23.73 13.01
CA PHE A 229 -11.91 24.51 12.43
C PHE A 229 -10.57 23.78 12.46
N ASP A 230 -10.27 23.06 13.55
CA ASP A 230 -9.10 22.18 13.61
C ASP A 230 -9.18 21.10 12.52
N TRP A 231 -10.37 20.51 12.32
CA TRP A 231 -10.59 19.51 11.29
C TRP A 231 -10.46 20.05 9.87
N TRP A 232 -10.93 21.28 9.66
CA TRP A 232 -10.76 21.98 8.39
C TRP A 232 -9.28 22.25 8.10
N THR A 233 -8.52 22.65 9.11
CA THR A 233 -7.07 22.85 8.97
C THR A 233 -6.37 21.55 8.57
N ASP A 234 -6.73 20.42 9.20
CA ASP A 234 -6.19 19.12 8.84
C ASP A 234 -6.62 18.66 7.44
N TRP A 235 -7.83 19.03 7.00
CA TRP A 235 -8.27 18.81 5.62
C TRP A 235 -7.42 19.60 4.62
N LEU A 236 -7.15 20.88 4.88
CA LEU A 236 -6.28 21.71 4.02
C LEU A 236 -4.86 21.14 3.93
N ILE A 237 -4.33 20.59 5.03
CA ILE A 237 -3.04 19.88 5.05
C ILE A 237 -3.13 18.60 4.22
N PHE A 238 -4.21 17.82 4.37
CA PHE A 238 -4.42 16.56 3.65
C PHE A 238 -4.51 16.75 2.12
N CYS A 239 -5.11 17.85 1.66
CA CYS A 239 -5.32 18.10 0.24
C CYS A 239 -4.12 18.68 -0.51
N GLU A 240 -2.98 18.97 0.15
CA GLU A 240 -1.78 19.56 -0.45
C GLU A 240 -2.12 20.60 -1.54
N ASN A 241 -2.39 21.86 -1.14
CA ASN A 241 -2.73 23.03 -1.99
C ASN A 241 -4.22 23.40 -2.14
N ALA A 242 -5.10 23.02 -1.21
CA ALA A 242 -6.44 23.60 -1.16
C ALA A 242 -6.38 25.10 -0.81
N GLU A 243 -7.09 25.95 -1.56
CA GLU A 243 -7.32 27.33 -1.16
C GLU A 243 -8.18 27.36 0.12
N ASP A 244 -7.90 28.30 1.03
CA ASP A 244 -8.68 28.43 2.26
C ASP A 244 -10.06 29.03 1.95
N GLU A 245 -10.97 28.17 1.53
CA GLU A 245 -12.39 28.49 1.35
C GLU A 245 -13.13 28.27 2.67
N SER A 246 -12.90 29.13 3.66
CA SER A 246 -13.57 29.01 4.98
C SER A 246 -15.11 28.94 4.91
N GLU A 247 -15.73 29.46 3.84
CA GLU A 247 -17.17 29.31 3.58
C GLU A 247 -17.57 27.85 3.33
N ARG A 248 -16.67 27.03 2.79
CA ARG A 248 -16.89 25.63 2.47
C ARG A 248 -17.07 24.77 3.72
N LEU A 249 -16.43 25.12 4.85
CA LEU A 249 -16.68 24.46 6.13
C LEU A 249 -18.16 24.58 6.55
N SER A 250 -18.79 25.73 6.30
CA SER A 250 -20.20 25.94 6.60
C SER A 250 -21.10 25.02 5.78
N ASP A 251 -20.72 24.74 4.52
CA ASP A 251 -21.45 23.81 3.66
C ASP A 251 -21.34 22.37 4.16
N VAL A 252 -20.15 21.94 4.59
CA VAL A 252 -19.93 20.61 5.19
C VAL A 252 -20.76 20.44 6.47
N VAL A 253 -20.80 21.44 7.34
CA VAL A 253 -21.62 21.41 8.57
C VAL A 253 -23.11 21.41 8.24
N SER A 254 -23.53 22.20 7.26
CA SER A 254 -24.92 22.23 6.79
C SER A 254 -25.33 20.89 6.19
N HIS A 255 -24.42 20.23 5.47
CA HIS A 255 -24.62 18.89 4.93
C HIS A 255 -24.93 17.90 6.06
N PHE A 256 -24.13 17.85 7.13
CA PHE A 256 -24.39 16.95 8.26
C PHE A 256 -25.68 17.27 9.02
N SER A 257 -26.04 18.55 9.11
CA SER A 257 -27.31 18.97 9.71
C SER A 257 -28.49 18.52 8.86
N ASN A 258 -28.41 18.66 7.54
CA ASN A 258 -29.44 18.23 6.59
C ASN A 258 -29.59 16.70 6.53
N ALA A 259 -28.48 15.98 6.69
CA ALA A 259 -28.47 14.52 6.82
C ALA A 259 -29.00 14.02 8.18
N GLY A 260 -29.27 14.92 9.14
CA GLY A 260 -29.73 14.59 10.48
C GLY A 260 -28.63 14.07 11.41
N ILE A 261 -27.38 14.07 10.96
CA ILE A 261 -26.21 13.63 11.74
C ILE A 261 -25.90 14.63 12.87
N PHE A 262 -26.08 15.93 12.61
CA PHE A 262 -25.91 16.98 13.62
C PHE A 262 -27.25 17.52 14.11
N ASP A 263 -27.36 17.69 15.42
CA ASP A 263 -28.40 18.47 16.09
C ASP A 263 -27.76 19.61 16.88
N TYR A 264 -28.23 20.85 16.67
CA TYR A 264 -27.61 22.03 17.27
C TYR A 264 -28.33 22.44 18.56
N ASP A 265 -27.66 22.27 19.69
CA ASP A 265 -28.11 22.75 21.01
C ASP A 265 -26.91 23.27 21.81
N GLY A 266 -26.50 24.52 21.50
CA GLY A 266 -25.30 25.14 22.07
C GLY A 266 -23.97 24.53 21.60
N GLY A 267 -24.04 23.63 20.62
CA GLY A 267 -22.96 22.85 20.01
C GLY A 267 -23.56 21.78 19.10
N TYR A 268 -22.75 21.15 18.25
CA TYR A 268 -23.24 20.12 17.33
C TYR A 268 -23.22 18.75 18.02
N HIS A 269 -24.39 18.25 18.40
CA HIS A 269 -24.57 16.91 18.96
C HIS A 269 -24.66 15.90 17.82
N VAL A 270 -23.83 14.87 17.88
CA VAL A 270 -23.77 13.82 16.85
C VAL A 270 -24.79 12.73 17.16
N ARG A 271 -25.74 12.52 16.25
CA ARG A 271 -26.72 11.43 16.30
C ARG A 271 -26.09 10.16 15.73
N VAL A 272 -25.60 9.30 16.63
CA VAL A 272 -24.84 8.09 16.28
C VAL A 272 -25.65 7.14 15.39
N GLU A 273 -26.96 7.10 15.57
CA GLU A 273 -27.89 6.28 14.79
C GLU A 273 -28.03 6.72 13.32
N GLU A 274 -27.65 7.96 12.99
CA GLU A 274 -27.68 8.51 11.63
C GLU A 274 -26.30 8.40 10.93
N LEU A 275 -25.27 7.86 11.62
CA LEU A 275 -23.96 7.66 11.01
C LEU A 275 -24.02 6.56 9.92
N PRO A 276 -23.23 6.68 8.83
CA PRO A 276 -23.23 5.70 7.75
C PRO A 276 -22.82 4.30 8.23
N ALA A 277 -23.69 3.32 8.02
CA ALA A 277 -23.56 1.98 8.59
C ALA A 277 -22.35 1.22 8.03
N GLY A 278 -22.01 1.41 6.76
CA GLY A 278 -20.83 0.83 6.13
C GLY A 278 -19.54 1.29 6.79
N ILE A 279 -19.38 2.60 6.97
CA ILE A 279 -18.20 3.18 7.64
C ILE A 279 -18.13 2.72 9.10
N CYS A 280 -19.25 2.70 9.82
CA CYS A 280 -19.30 2.21 11.20
C CYS A 280 -18.85 0.73 11.30
N ALA A 281 -19.36 -0.12 10.42
CA ALA A 281 -18.97 -1.53 10.37
C ALA A 281 -17.49 -1.70 10.01
N LEU A 282 -16.98 -0.87 9.09
CA LEU A 282 -15.57 -0.87 8.70
C LEU A 282 -14.67 -0.50 9.88
N TYR A 283 -15.01 0.55 10.63
CA TYR A 283 -14.28 0.96 11.83
C TYR A 283 -14.13 -0.19 12.83
N PHE A 284 -15.22 -0.88 13.16
CA PHE A 284 -15.17 -1.98 14.13
C PHE A 284 -14.42 -3.19 13.59
N ASP A 285 -14.53 -3.51 12.30
CA ASP A 285 -13.75 -4.60 11.71
C ASP A 285 -12.25 -4.31 11.78
N LEU A 286 -11.83 -3.09 11.44
CA LEU A 286 -10.44 -2.65 11.55
C LEU A 286 -9.95 -2.65 12.99
N ARG A 287 -10.75 -2.15 13.93
CA ARG A 287 -10.39 -2.14 15.36
C ARG A 287 -10.13 -3.53 15.91
N VAL A 288 -10.87 -4.54 15.47
CA VAL A 288 -10.68 -5.93 15.87
C VAL A 288 -9.44 -6.55 15.22
N ARG A 289 -9.16 -6.22 13.96
CA ARG A 289 -8.06 -6.83 13.18
C ARG A 289 -6.71 -6.17 13.41
N LEU A 290 -6.71 -4.88 13.72
CA LEU A 290 -5.51 -4.05 13.78
C LEU A 290 -5.10 -3.66 15.19
N SER A 291 -5.76 -4.20 16.22
CA SER A 291 -5.51 -3.85 17.63
C SER A 291 -4.03 -3.94 18.03
N ASP A 292 -3.26 -4.82 17.38
CA ASP A 292 -1.85 -5.08 17.66
C ASP A 292 -0.88 -4.60 16.55
N ILE A 293 -1.39 -4.10 15.42
CA ILE A 293 -0.58 -3.81 14.21
C ILE A 293 -0.54 -2.30 13.93
N HIS A 294 -1.69 -1.62 13.98
CA HIS A 294 -1.80 -0.20 13.64
C HIS A 294 -2.80 0.52 14.55
N ALA A 295 -2.33 1.56 15.24
CA ALA A 295 -3.16 2.36 16.15
C ALA A 295 -4.04 3.39 15.41
N ASP A 296 -3.68 3.78 14.19
CA ASP A 296 -4.35 4.84 13.44
C ASP A 296 -5.40 4.26 12.48
N ILE A 297 -6.58 3.93 13.03
CA ILE A 297 -7.72 3.41 12.26
C ILE A 297 -8.21 4.43 11.23
N GLU A 298 -8.14 5.72 11.54
CA GLU A 298 -8.62 6.79 10.67
C GLU A 298 -7.85 6.80 9.35
N SER A 299 -6.51 6.82 9.42
CA SER A 299 -5.67 6.74 8.22
C SER A 299 -5.85 5.42 7.45
N GLN A 300 -6.11 4.32 8.14
CA GLN A 300 -6.38 3.02 7.50
C GLN A 300 -7.69 3.03 6.71
N ILE A 301 -8.76 3.63 7.26
CA ILE A 301 -10.03 3.80 6.53
C ILE A 301 -9.80 4.67 5.29
N ARG A 302 -9.14 5.82 5.44
CA ARG A 302 -8.85 6.73 4.32
C ARG A 302 -8.08 6.04 3.20
N SER A 303 -7.08 5.24 3.57
CA SER A 303 -6.29 4.49 2.60
C SER A 303 -7.11 3.40 1.93
N LEU A 304 -7.94 2.65 2.69
CA LEU A 304 -8.80 1.59 2.15
C LEU A 304 -9.79 2.08 1.10
N ILE A 305 -10.31 3.29 1.23
CA ILE A 305 -11.27 3.88 0.31
C ILE A 305 -10.62 4.78 -0.75
N GLU A 306 -9.28 4.85 -0.78
CA GLU A 306 -8.50 5.66 -1.73
C GLU A 306 -8.86 7.16 -1.68
N LEU A 307 -9.12 7.70 -0.48
CA LEU A 307 -9.57 9.09 -0.32
C LEU A 307 -8.56 10.11 -0.88
N THR A 308 -7.27 9.86 -0.73
CA THR A 308 -6.21 10.72 -1.25
C THR A 308 -6.18 10.76 -2.78
N ASP A 309 -6.53 9.67 -3.47
CA ASP A 309 -6.57 9.67 -4.94
C ASP A 309 -7.75 10.52 -5.46
N ARG A 310 -8.80 10.68 -4.66
CA ARG A 310 -9.97 11.51 -4.99
C ARG A 310 -9.66 13.00 -4.95
N THR A 311 -8.74 13.45 -4.09
CA THR A 311 -8.36 14.88 -4.00
C THR A 311 -7.58 15.37 -5.22
N ILE A 312 -6.87 14.47 -5.91
CA ILE A 312 -6.08 14.80 -7.12
C ILE A 312 -6.96 14.87 -8.37
N THR A 313 -8.16 14.27 -8.33
CA THR A 313 -9.02 14.07 -9.51
C THR A 313 -10.13 15.13 -9.65
N THR A 314 -10.35 15.94 -8.61
CA THR A 314 -11.29 17.07 -8.56
C THR A 314 -10.57 18.39 -8.78
#